data_AF-A0A7Z9UA55-F1
#
_entry.id   AF-A0A7Z9UA55-F1
#
_cell.length_a   1.000
_cell.length_b   1.000
_cell.length_c   1.000
_cell.angle_alpha   90.00
_cell.angle_beta   90.00
_cell.angle_gamma   90.00
#
_symmetry.space_group_name_H-M   'P 1'
#
loop_
_entity.id
_entity.type
_entity.pdbx_description
1 polymer ?
#
loop_
_entity_poly.entity_id
_entity_poly.type
_entity_poly.pdbx_seq_one_letter_code
_entity_poly.pdbx_strand_id
1 'polypeptide(L)'
;MKNAVKVFSLSLLLAAPVTFTSPVRAQVVPTDQTAQVWKQASSHFPALQMAEYLCRPQGSVALEPNALVADSSNDQEWSAYSNSGYDYWDAKVLANFWGQDVSQAKARIGRKVLWGGENKAHLAQMLLDARIKALGQVENLNFYAESGFSYDDVQKLSKFWGGNAWETKLRIERNLVMGDSHLVFRALEYAKKR
;
A
#
# COMPACT_ATOMS: atom_id res chain seq x y z
N MET A 1 16.32 -66.24 14.93
CA MET A 1 17.77 -66.34 15.21
C MET A 1 18.25 -64.91 15.43
N LYS A 2 18.46 -64.43 16.68
CA LYS A 2 19.72 -64.53 17.46
C LYS A 2 20.87 -63.89 16.66
N ASN A 3 21.53 -62.76 17.01
CA ASN A 3 22.03 -62.25 18.29
C ASN A 3 22.51 -60.77 18.14
N ALA A 4 22.25 -59.89 19.11
CA ALA A 4 23.18 -59.35 20.14
C ALA A 4 24.22 -58.32 19.62
N VAL A 5 24.01 -57.02 19.87
CA VAL A 5 24.50 -56.24 21.04
C VAL A 5 26.03 -56.16 21.12
N LYS A 6 26.57 -54.94 20.91
CA LYS A 6 27.70 -54.42 21.68
C LYS A 6 27.44 -52.96 22.05
N VAL A 7 27.29 -52.80 23.36
CA VAL A 7 27.19 -51.55 24.11
C VAL A 7 28.59 -50.96 24.22
N PHE A 8 28.73 -49.65 24.06
CA PHE A 8 29.83 -48.90 24.66
C PHE A 8 29.26 -47.65 25.32
N SER A 9 29.34 -47.66 26.65
CA SER A 9 28.97 -46.60 27.56
C SER A 9 30.07 -45.54 27.69
N LEU A 10 29.66 -44.42 28.29
CA LEU A 10 30.45 -43.34 28.92
C LEU A 10 30.97 -42.26 27.95
N SER A 11 30.66 -40.97 28.10
CA SER A 11 30.59 -40.23 29.36
C SER A 11 29.63 -39.04 29.32
N LEU A 12 29.02 -38.87 30.48
CA LEU A 12 28.25 -37.74 31.00
C LEU A 12 29.03 -36.42 30.85
N LEU A 13 28.46 -35.43 30.17
CA LEU A 13 28.90 -34.04 30.24
C LEU A 13 27.72 -33.19 30.69
N LEU A 14 27.92 -32.59 31.86
CA LEU A 14 27.02 -31.68 32.58
C LEU A 14 26.32 -30.69 31.64
N ALA A 15 24.99 -30.72 31.66
CA ALA A 15 24.18 -29.58 31.24
C ALA A 15 24.32 -28.48 32.31
N ALA A 16 25.07 -27.43 31.99
CA ALA A 16 25.02 -26.17 32.74
C ALA A 16 23.72 -25.43 32.37
N PRO A 17 22.93 -24.93 33.35
CA PRO A 17 21.79 -24.09 33.04
C PRO A 17 22.30 -22.73 32.55
N VAL A 18 22.03 -22.40 31.29
CA VAL A 18 22.21 -21.05 30.77
C VAL A 18 21.10 -20.19 31.37
N THR A 19 21.42 -19.44 32.41
CA THR A 19 20.53 -18.39 32.92
C THR A 19 20.49 -17.26 31.90
N PHE A 20 19.43 -17.23 31.09
CA PHE A 20 19.10 -16.10 30.23
C PHE A 20 18.60 -14.95 31.12
N THR A 21 19.50 -14.05 31.52
CA THR A 21 19.12 -12.80 32.17
C THR A 21 18.52 -11.88 31.09
N SER A 22 17.21 -11.67 31.14
CA SER A 22 16.54 -10.69 30.27
C SER A 22 17.11 -9.29 30.52
N PRO A 23 17.37 -8.47 29.49
CA PRO A 23 17.57 -7.05 29.72
C PRO A 23 16.24 -6.43 30.18
N VAL A 24 16.31 -5.78 31.34
CA VAL A 24 15.23 -4.97 31.91
C VAL A 24 14.77 -3.96 30.87
N ARG A 25 13.49 -4.06 30.51
CA ARG A 25 12.75 -3.04 29.77
C ARG A 25 12.81 -1.76 30.60
N ALA A 26 13.55 -0.76 30.12
CA ALA A 26 13.51 0.59 30.65
C ALA A 26 12.06 1.09 30.51
N GLN A 27 11.31 1.08 31.61
CA GLN A 27 10.07 1.83 31.70
C GLN A 27 10.46 3.29 31.87
N VAL A 28 10.15 4.10 30.85
CA VAL A 28 10.10 5.55 31.02
C VAL A 28 8.85 5.83 31.84
N VAL A 29 9.02 5.91 33.17
CA VAL A 29 8.02 6.45 34.08
C VAL A 29 8.07 7.96 33.94
N PRO A 30 6.98 8.65 33.54
CA PRO A 30 6.95 10.10 33.63
C PRO A 30 6.89 10.47 35.11
N THR A 31 8.01 10.92 35.68
CA THR A 31 8.02 11.51 37.01
C THR A 31 7.36 12.87 36.94
N ASP A 32 6.32 13.05 37.76
CA ASP A 32 5.49 14.25 37.98
C ASP A 32 6.27 15.51 38.45
N GLN A 33 7.61 15.47 38.39
CA GLN A 33 8.48 16.57 38.78
C GLN A 33 8.69 17.59 37.67
N THR A 34 8.52 17.23 36.39
CA THR A 34 8.70 18.20 35.30
C THR A 34 7.57 19.23 35.25
N ALA A 35 6.36 18.88 35.68
CA ALA A 35 5.21 19.80 35.74
C ALA A 35 5.31 20.82 36.90
N GLN A 36 5.94 20.45 38.01
CA GLN A 36 6.13 21.33 39.18
C GLN A 36 7.17 22.43 38.90
N VAL A 37 8.23 22.13 38.13
CA VAL A 37 9.27 23.10 37.76
C VAL A 37 8.69 24.27 36.95
N TRP A 38 7.71 24.01 36.06
CA TRP A 38 7.05 25.06 35.29
C TRP A 38 6.09 25.93 36.11
N LYS A 39 5.47 25.38 37.16
CA LYS A 39 4.63 26.17 38.10
C LYS A 39 5.45 27.04 39.03
N GLN A 40 6.67 26.64 39.38
CA GLN A 40 7.53 27.42 40.28
C GLN A 40 8.35 28.49 39.54
N ALA A 41 8.60 28.30 38.23
CA ALA A 41 9.25 29.31 37.39
C ALA A 41 8.34 30.51 37.05
N SER A 42 7.01 30.37 37.17
CA SER A 42 6.04 31.44 36.85
C SER A 42 5.72 32.37 38.03
N SER A 43 6.19 32.08 39.24
CA SER A 43 5.96 32.91 40.43
C SER A 43 7.03 33.99 40.67
N HIS A 44 7.95 34.23 39.73
CA HIS A 44 9.09 35.15 39.95
C HIS A 44 9.31 36.23 38.86
N PHE A 45 8.36 36.45 37.95
CA PHE A 45 8.42 37.55 36.98
C PHE A 45 7.18 38.45 37.10
N PRO A 46 7.24 39.57 37.85
CA PRO A 46 6.16 40.54 37.92
C PRO A 46 6.26 41.49 36.74
N ALA A 47 5.85 41.04 35.55
CA ALA A 47 5.74 41.92 34.38
C ALA A 47 4.74 41.37 33.34
N LEU A 48 3.59 40.86 33.77
CA LEU A 48 2.46 40.57 32.89
C LEU A 48 1.16 40.87 33.64
N GLN A 49 0.58 42.05 33.42
CA GLN A 49 -0.86 42.19 33.66
C GLN A 49 -1.59 43.20 32.75
N MET A 50 -0.96 43.70 31.67
CA MET A 50 -1.62 44.70 30.79
C MET A 50 -1.40 44.46 29.28
N ALA A 51 -1.09 43.23 28.83
CA ALA A 51 -0.95 42.93 27.39
C ALA A 51 -1.86 41.79 26.89
N GLU A 52 -2.80 41.29 27.71
CA GLU A 52 -3.66 40.15 27.35
C GLU A 52 -5.00 40.55 26.70
N TYR A 53 -5.20 41.80 26.27
CA TYR A 53 -6.52 42.25 25.80
C TYR A 53 -6.70 42.44 24.28
N LEU A 54 -5.69 42.20 23.42
CA LEU A 54 -5.81 42.54 21.99
C LEU A 54 -5.52 41.42 20.97
N CYS A 55 -5.46 40.16 21.36
CA CYS A 55 -5.49 39.08 20.36
C CYS A 55 -6.30 37.86 20.86
N ARG A 56 -7.62 38.03 20.91
CA ARG A 56 -8.58 36.92 21.02
C ARG A 56 -9.11 36.60 19.62
N PRO A 57 -8.70 35.51 18.96
CA PRO A 57 -9.49 34.96 17.89
C PRO A 57 -10.74 34.30 18.49
N GLN A 58 -11.90 34.68 17.97
CA GLN A 58 -13.17 34.01 18.22
C GLN A 58 -13.11 32.58 17.65
N GLY A 59 -13.51 31.58 18.44
CA GLY A 59 -13.84 30.23 17.95
C GLY A 59 -12.67 29.26 17.89
N SER A 60 -12.28 28.70 19.03
CA SER A 60 -11.47 27.48 19.10
C SER A 60 -12.33 26.27 18.72
N VAL A 61 -12.32 25.89 17.45
CA VAL A 61 -12.69 24.53 17.05
C VAL A 61 -11.51 23.66 17.48
N ALA A 62 -11.68 22.84 18.52
CA ALA A 62 -10.67 21.87 18.91
C ALA A 62 -10.52 20.84 17.79
N LEU A 63 -9.53 21.04 16.91
CA LEU A 63 -9.13 20.03 15.94
C LEU A 63 -8.27 19.01 16.67
N GLU A 64 -8.84 17.84 16.94
CA GLU A 64 -8.15 16.69 17.52
C GLU A 64 -6.88 16.38 16.69
N PRO A 65 -5.68 16.32 17.31
CA PRO A 65 -4.40 16.09 16.61
C PRO A 65 -4.37 14.81 15.75
N ASN A 66 -5.25 13.86 16.05
CA ASN A 66 -5.31 12.56 15.40
C ASN A 66 -5.83 12.63 13.95
N ALA A 67 -6.65 13.63 13.61
CA ALA A 67 -7.20 13.79 12.26
C ALA A 67 -6.13 14.23 11.24
N LEU A 68 -5.27 15.17 11.63
CA LEU A 68 -4.22 15.72 10.75
C LEU A 68 -3.16 14.67 10.37
N VAL A 69 -2.86 13.73 11.27
CA VAL A 69 -1.88 12.67 11.02
C VAL A 69 -2.45 11.58 10.10
N ALA A 70 -3.73 11.22 10.26
CA ALA A 70 -4.40 10.24 9.39
C ALA A 70 -4.51 10.74 7.93
N ASP A 71 -4.88 12.01 7.74
CA ASP A 71 -4.96 12.62 6.41
C ASP A 71 -3.56 12.69 5.77
N SER A 72 -2.54 13.09 6.54
CA SER A 72 -1.15 13.16 6.05
C SER A 72 -0.59 11.79 5.60
N SER A 73 -0.93 10.70 6.31
CA SER A 73 -0.53 9.34 5.94
C SER A 73 -1.21 8.89 4.64
N ASN A 74 -2.48 9.22 4.45
CA ASN A 74 -3.21 8.88 3.23
C ASN A 74 -2.61 9.64 2.03
N ASP A 75 -2.30 10.92 2.17
CA ASP A 75 -1.69 11.73 1.12
C ASP A 75 -0.30 11.21 0.70
N GLN A 76 0.51 10.77 1.66
CA GLN A 76 1.81 10.13 1.40
C GLN A 76 1.66 8.83 0.60
N GLU A 77 0.69 7.99 0.95
CA GLU A 77 0.39 6.75 0.24
C GLU A 77 -0.07 7.01 -1.20
N TRP A 78 -0.98 7.95 -1.39
CA TRP A 78 -1.44 8.35 -2.73
C TRP A 78 -0.31 8.93 -3.58
N SER A 79 0.54 9.77 -3.00
CA SER A 79 1.71 10.33 -3.68
C SER A 79 2.70 9.23 -4.06
N ALA A 80 2.96 8.28 -3.17
CA ALA A 80 3.84 7.14 -3.45
C ALA A 80 3.31 6.25 -4.58
N TYR A 81 2.00 5.99 -4.63
CA TYR A 81 1.39 5.30 -5.76
C TYR A 81 1.55 6.10 -7.06
N SER A 82 1.25 7.40 -7.02
CA SER A 82 1.28 8.27 -8.21
C SER A 82 2.69 8.42 -8.80
N ASN A 83 3.71 8.36 -7.94
CA ASN A 83 5.12 8.39 -8.32
C ASN A 83 5.72 6.99 -8.56
N SER A 84 4.90 5.93 -8.45
CA SER A 84 5.33 4.56 -8.73
C SER A 84 5.23 4.24 -10.22
N GLY A 85 5.67 3.04 -10.61
CA GLY A 85 5.49 2.52 -11.96
C GLY A 85 4.15 1.80 -12.17
N TYR A 86 3.25 1.79 -11.18
CA TYR A 86 1.95 1.12 -11.30
C TYR A 86 0.92 2.05 -11.92
N ASP A 87 0.18 1.56 -12.90
CA ASP A 87 -0.85 2.35 -13.56
C ASP A 87 -2.23 2.20 -12.89
N TYR A 88 -3.24 2.83 -13.48
CA TYR A 88 -4.63 2.70 -13.00
C TYR A 88 -5.13 1.25 -13.07
N TRP A 89 -4.76 0.52 -14.12
CA TRP A 89 -5.25 -0.83 -14.36
C TRP A 89 -4.63 -1.84 -13.41
N ASP A 90 -3.36 -1.65 -13.04
CA ASP A 90 -2.72 -2.40 -11.96
C ASP A 90 -3.47 -2.23 -10.63
N ALA A 91 -3.82 -0.99 -10.30
CA ALA A 91 -4.61 -0.70 -9.12
C ALA A 91 -6.00 -1.34 -9.19
N LYS A 92 -6.65 -1.35 -10.36
CA LYS A 92 -7.96 -2.00 -10.57
C LYS A 92 -7.87 -3.52 -10.42
N VAL A 93 -6.85 -4.16 -11.01
CA VAL A 93 -6.60 -5.59 -10.89
C VAL A 93 -6.41 -5.97 -9.41
N LEU A 94 -5.60 -5.22 -8.68
CA LEU A 94 -5.36 -5.44 -7.26
C LEU A 94 -6.59 -5.12 -6.39
N ALA A 95 -7.38 -4.11 -6.74
CA ALA A 95 -8.64 -3.79 -6.08
C ALA A 95 -9.61 -4.98 -6.11
N ASN A 96 -9.81 -5.54 -7.31
CA ASN A 96 -10.64 -6.73 -7.51
C ASN A 96 -10.08 -7.95 -6.75
N PHE A 97 -8.75 -8.10 -6.73
CA PHE A 97 -8.09 -9.22 -6.04
C PHE A 97 -8.20 -9.13 -4.51
N TRP A 98 -8.07 -7.93 -3.95
CA TRP A 98 -8.17 -7.68 -2.51
C TRP A 98 -9.61 -7.50 -2.02
N GLY A 99 -10.59 -7.36 -2.91
CA GLY A 99 -12.00 -7.15 -2.56
C GLY A 99 -12.27 -5.77 -1.97
N GLN A 100 -11.66 -4.73 -2.54
CA GLN A 100 -11.77 -3.35 -2.07
C GLN A 100 -11.88 -2.37 -3.25
N ASP A 101 -12.21 -1.11 -2.96
CA ASP A 101 -12.27 -0.07 -4.00
C ASP A 101 -10.89 0.27 -4.58
N VAL A 102 -10.89 0.78 -5.82
CA VAL A 102 -9.66 1.20 -6.51
C VAL A 102 -8.92 2.29 -5.73
N SER A 103 -9.66 3.22 -5.13
CA SER A 103 -9.11 4.27 -4.24
C SER A 103 -8.29 3.65 -3.09
N GLN A 104 -8.86 2.66 -2.40
CA GLN A 104 -8.18 1.94 -1.32
C GLN A 104 -6.99 1.10 -1.83
N ALA A 105 -7.10 0.54 -3.04
CA ALA A 105 -6.01 -0.20 -3.66
C ALA A 105 -4.81 0.70 -3.99
N LYS A 106 -5.04 1.92 -4.49
CA LYS A 106 -3.99 2.90 -4.73
C LYS A 106 -3.24 3.25 -3.44
N ALA A 107 -3.94 3.57 -2.36
CA ALA A 107 -3.32 3.83 -1.06
C ALA A 107 -2.51 2.62 -0.55
N ARG A 108 -3.08 1.41 -0.61
CA ARG A 108 -2.41 0.18 -0.20
C ARG A 108 -1.16 -0.15 -1.04
N ILE A 109 -1.20 0.10 -2.34
CA ILE A 109 -0.03 0.01 -3.23
C ILE A 109 1.02 1.01 -2.79
N GLY A 110 0.64 2.28 -2.61
CA GLY A 110 1.52 3.35 -2.15
C GLY A 110 2.24 3.02 -0.84
N ARG A 111 1.50 2.52 0.16
CA ARG A 111 2.06 2.07 1.45
C ARG A 111 3.13 0.99 1.27
N LYS A 112 2.86 -0.01 0.42
CA LYS A 112 3.81 -1.09 0.11
C LYS A 112 5.04 -0.59 -0.63
N VAL A 113 4.87 0.41 -1.50
CA VAL A 113 5.98 1.09 -2.19
C VAL A 113 6.85 1.87 -1.20
N LEU A 114 6.23 2.64 -0.28
CA LEU A 114 6.94 3.40 0.76
C LEU A 114 7.77 2.51 1.68
N TRP A 115 7.19 1.37 2.12
CA TRP A 115 7.91 0.43 2.97
C TRP A 115 9.08 -0.27 2.25
N GLY A 116 9.06 -0.33 0.92
CA GLY A 116 10.15 -0.87 0.12
C GLY A 116 10.47 -2.35 0.41
N GLY A 117 11.66 -2.78 -0.01
CA GLY A 117 12.21 -4.12 0.27
C GLY A 117 11.24 -5.26 -0.06
N GLU A 118 11.06 -6.15 0.90
CA GLU A 118 10.16 -7.31 0.80
C GLU A 118 8.70 -6.92 0.51
N ASN A 119 8.22 -5.77 1.00
CA ASN A 119 6.85 -5.32 0.73
C ASN A 119 6.61 -5.03 -0.75
N LYS A 120 7.61 -4.45 -1.42
CA LYS A 120 7.56 -4.21 -2.86
C LYS A 120 7.64 -5.51 -3.65
N ALA A 121 8.46 -6.47 -3.20
CA ALA A 121 8.53 -7.79 -3.82
C ALA A 121 7.20 -8.56 -3.70
N HIS A 122 6.60 -8.58 -2.50
CA HIS A 122 5.28 -9.16 -2.26
C HIS A 122 4.19 -8.47 -3.06
N LEU A 123 4.24 -7.14 -3.22
CA LEU A 123 3.31 -6.42 -4.08
C LEU A 123 3.39 -6.90 -5.53
N ALA A 124 4.60 -7.06 -6.07
CA ALA A 124 4.80 -7.55 -7.43
C ALA A 124 4.23 -8.97 -7.61
N GLN A 125 4.44 -9.86 -6.63
CA GLN A 125 3.86 -11.20 -6.68
C GLN A 125 2.34 -11.18 -6.58
N MET A 126 1.77 -10.38 -5.67
CA MET A 126 0.31 -10.22 -5.57
C MET A 126 -0.29 -9.71 -6.89
N LEU A 127 0.38 -8.78 -7.58
CA LEU A 127 -0.08 -8.30 -8.88
C LEU A 127 -0.04 -9.41 -9.93
N LEU A 128 1.00 -10.24 -9.95
CA LEU A 128 1.07 -11.40 -10.86
C LEU A 128 -0.09 -12.37 -10.62
N ASP A 129 -0.34 -12.75 -9.37
CA ASP A 129 -1.43 -13.66 -9.01
C ASP A 129 -2.81 -13.06 -9.36
N ALA A 130 -2.98 -11.76 -9.10
CA ALA A 130 -4.19 -11.03 -9.45
C ALA A 130 -4.43 -10.99 -10.97
N ARG A 131 -3.38 -10.80 -11.77
CA ARG A 131 -3.45 -10.83 -13.24
C ARG A 131 -3.81 -12.22 -13.75
N ILE A 132 -3.18 -13.27 -13.23
CA ILE A 132 -3.52 -14.66 -13.60
C ILE A 132 -5.00 -14.94 -13.33
N LYS A 133 -5.49 -14.55 -12.14
CA LYS A 133 -6.90 -14.70 -11.78
C LYS A 133 -7.82 -13.94 -12.74
N ALA A 134 -7.49 -12.68 -13.05
CA ALA A 134 -8.29 -11.84 -13.94
C ALA A 134 -8.29 -12.36 -15.39
N LEU A 135 -7.17 -12.89 -15.89
CA LEU A 135 -7.08 -13.49 -17.22
C LEU A 135 -7.97 -14.74 -17.37
N GLY A 136 -8.18 -15.49 -16.28
CA GLY A 136 -9.15 -16.60 -16.26
C GLY A 136 -10.61 -16.16 -16.43
N GLN A 137 -10.88 -14.85 -16.38
CA GLN A 137 -12.21 -14.25 -16.50
C GLN A 137 -12.30 -13.23 -17.65
N VAL A 138 -11.40 -13.30 -18.62
CA VAL A 138 -11.30 -12.34 -19.74
C VAL A 138 -12.61 -12.20 -20.54
N GLU A 139 -13.42 -13.24 -20.61
CA GLU A 139 -14.69 -13.23 -21.35
C GLU A 139 -15.74 -12.32 -20.71
N ASN A 140 -15.59 -11.97 -19.43
CA ASN A 140 -16.50 -11.07 -18.73
C ASN A 140 -16.33 -9.60 -19.14
N LEU A 141 -15.22 -9.24 -19.81
CA LEU A 141 -14.93 -7.88 -20.29
C LEU A 141 -15.04 -6.80 -19.18
N ASN A 142 -14.66 -7.16 -17.95
CA ASN A 142 -14.80 -6.28 -16.78
C ASN A 142 -13.96 -5.00 -16.91
N PHE A 143 -12.76 -5.12 -17.48
CA PHE A 143 -11.84 -3.98 -17.63
C PHE A 143 -12.18 -3.16 -18.88
N TYR A 144 -12.53 -3.83 -19.98
CA TYR A 144 -12.99 -3.22 -21.22
C TYR A 144 -14.25 -2.37 -20.97
N ALA A 145 -15.22 -2.86 -20.19
CA ALA A 145 -16.44 -2.12 -19.89
C ALA A 145 -16.17 -0.76 -19.21
N GLU A 146 -15.11 -0.65 -18.41
CA GLU A 146 -14.71 0.58 -17.72
C GLU A 146 -13.71 1.43 -18.51
N SER A 147 -13.15 0.91 -19.60
CA SER A 147 -12.05 1.53 -20.34
C SER A 147 -12.44 2.75 -21.16
N GLY A 148 -13.73 2.92 -21.46
CA GLY A 148 -14.23 3.99 -22.32
C GLY A 148 -14.00 3.78 -23.82
N PHE A 149 -13.47 2.64 -24.27
CA PHE A 149 -13.36 2.34 -25.71
C PHE A 149 -14.74 2.22 -26.35
N SER A 150 -15.00 3.08 -27.35
CA SER A 150 -16.26 3.05 -28.09
C SER A 150 -16.32 1.87 -29.06
N TYR A 151 -17.52 1.57 -29.56
CA TYR A 151 -17.67 0.56 -30.62
C TYR A 151 -16.89 0.94 -31.89
N ASP A 152 -16.82 2.23 -32.22
CA ASP A 152 -16.05 2.73 -33.36
C ASP A 152 -14.53 2.55 -33.16
N ASP A 153 -14.01 2.75 -31.94
CA ASP A 153 -12.61 2.43 -31.63
C ASP A 153 -12.34 0.93 -31.79
N VAL A 154 -13.25 0.07 -31.34
CA VAL A 154 -13.16 -1.39 -31.54
C VAL A 154 -13.16 -1.74 -33.02
N GLN A 155 -13.98 -1.10 -33.85
CA GLN A 155 -13.99 -1.35 -35.30
C GLN A 155 -12.67 -0.95 -35.96
N LYS A 156 -12.09 0.19 -35.56
CA LYS A 156 -10.77 0.63 -36.05
C LYS A 156 -9.66 -0.32 -35.63
N LEU A 157 -9.64 -0.72 -34.36
CA LEU A 157 -8.68 -1.68 -33.83
C LEU A 157 -8.83 -3.06 -34.49
N SER A 158 -10.05 -3.52 -34.72
CA SER A 158 -10.34 -4.79 -35.40
C SER A 158 -9.78 -4.82 -36.82
N LYS A 159 -9.94 -3.72 -37.57
CA LYS A 159 -9.33 -3.57 -38.90
C LYS A 159 -7.81 -3.52 -38.83
N PHE A 160 -7.26 -2.80 -37.85
CA PHE A 160 -5.81 -2.60 -37.71
C PHE A 160 -5.06 -3.87 -37.27
N TRP A 161 -5.61 -4.59 -36.30
CA TRP A 161 -5.01 -5.83 -35.77
C TRP A 161 -5.36 -7.07 -36.58
N GLY A 162 -6.44 -7.02 -37.37
CA GLY A 162 -7.04 -8.19 -37.99
C GLY A 162 -7.92 -8.96 -37.00
N GLY A 163 -9.02 -9.51 -37.50
CA GLY A 163 -10.01 -10.22 -36.71
C GLY A 163 -11.34 -9.48 -36.63
N ASN A 164 -12.18 -9.88 -35.69
CA ASN A 164 -13.51 -9.31 -35.48
C ASN A 164 -13.61 -8.47 -34.19
N ALA A 165 -14.75 -7.78 -34.04
CA ALA A 165 -15.00 -6.89 -32.90
C ALA A 165 -14.95 -7.61 -31.54
N TRP A 166 -15.39 -8.87 -31.48
CA TRP A 166 -15.36 -9.65 -30.24
C TRP A 166 -13.92 -10.01 -29.83
N GLU A 167 -13.13 -10.56 -30.76
CA GLU A 167 -11.71 -10.85 -30.56
C GLU A 167 -10.92 -9.60 -30.15
N THR A 168 -11.27 -8.46 -30.75
CA THR A 168 -10.66 -7.17 -30.44
C THR A 168 -10.95 -6.74 -29.00
N LYS A 169 -12.20 -6.86 -28.54
CA LYS A 169 -12.56 -6.58 -27.14
C LYS A 169 -11.80 -7.46 -26.17
N LEU A 170 -11.68 -8.76 -26.45
CA LEU A 170 -10.88 -9.68 -25.63
C LEU A 170 -9.39 -9.31 -25.64
N ARG A 171 -8.85 -8.86 -26.78
CA ARG A 171 -7.47 -8.37 -26.84
C ARG A 171 -7.28 -7.11 -26.01
N ILE A 172 -8.21 -6.16 -26.07
CA ILE A 172 -8.19 -4.97 -25.21
C ILE A 172 -8.21 -5.40 -23.74
N GLU A 173 -9.19 -6.22 -23.33
CA GLU A 173 -9.31 -6.74 -21.96
C GLU A 173 -7.98 -7.30 -21.44
N ARG A 174 -7.34 -8.20 -22.19
CA ARG A 174 -6.05 -8.79 -21.79
C ARG A 174 -4.96 -7.74 -21.60
N ASN A 175 -4.87 -6.75 -22.50
CA ASN A 175 -3.88 -5.69 -22.37
C ASN A 175 -4.15 -4.83 -21.14
N LEU A 176 -5.41 -4.51 -20.85
CA LEU A 176 -5.76 -3.76 -19.65
C LEU A 176 -5.40 -4.53 -18.38
N VAL A 177 -5.75 -5.83 -18.30
CA VAL A 177 -5.37 -6.69 -17.16
C VAL A 177 -3.85 -6.72 -16.96
N MET A 178 -3.07 -6.71 -18.04
CA MET A 178 -1.60 -6.79 -17.97
C MET A 178 -0.90 -5.46 -17.68
N GLY A 179 -1.63 -4.34 -17.56
CA GLY A 179 -1.04 -2.99 -17.44
C GLY A 179 -0.48 -2.46 -18.78
N ASP A 180 -0.82 -3.11 -19.90
CA ASP A 180 -0.37 -2.77 -21.24
C ASP A 180 -1.35 -1.84 -21.96
N SER A 181 -2.09 -1.03 -21.20
CA SER A 181 -3.10 -0.10 -21.71
C SER A 181 -2.52 0.86 -22.77
N HIS A 182 -1.28 1.31 -22.57
CA HIS A 182 -0.54 2.16 -23.49
C HIS A 182 -0.36 1.53 -24.89
N LEU A 183 -0.26 0.20 -25.01
CA LEU A 183 -0.17 -0.48 -26.31
C LEU A 183 -1.48 -0.39 -27.08
N VAL A 184 -2.62 -0.47 -26.37
CA VAL A 184 -3.95 -0.34 -26.97
C VAL A 184 -4.18 1.08 -27.48
N PHE A 185 -3.87 2.09 -26.67
CA PHE A 185 -4.01 3.48 -27.07
C PHE A 185 -3.13 3.82 -28.28
N ARG A 186 -1.86 3.40 -28.26
CA ARG A 186 -0.95 3.60 -29.39
C ARG A 186 -1.45 2.90 -30.66
N ALA A 187 -1.96 1.68 -30.55
CA ALA A 187 -2.54 0.97 -31.69
C ALA A 187 -3.76 1.71 -32.26
N LEU A 188 -4.61 2.25 -31.39
CA LEU A 188 -5.78 3.02 -31.81
C LEU A 188 -5.37 4.33 -32.51
N GLU A 189 -4.34 5.01 -32.02
CA GLU A 189 -3.78 6.19 -32.67
C GLU A 189 -3.28 5.88 -34.09
N TYR A 190 -2.58 4.77 -34.29
CA TYR A 190 -2.16 4.35 -35.62
C TYR A 190 -3.33 3.94 -36.50
N ALA A 191 -4.32 3.24 -35.94
CA ALA A 191 -5.53 2.83 -36.66
C ALA A 191 -6.35 4.04 -37.15
N LYS A 192 -6.34 5.16 -36.42
CA LYS A 192 -7.03 6.41 -36.79
C LYS A 192 -6.35 7.20 -37.92
N LYS A 193 -5.07 6.94 -38.20
CA LYS A 193 -4.27 7.64 -39.23
C LYS A 193 -4.26 6.95 -40.59
N ARG A 194 -4.77 5.73 -40.66
CA ARG A 194 -4.87 4.94 -41.90
C ARG A 194 -6.27 5.08 -42.49
#